data_AF-A0A6J1K4M7-F1
#
_entry.id   AF-A0A6J1K4M7-F1
#
_cell.length_a   1.000
_cell.length_b   1.000
_cell.length_c   1.000
_cell.angle_alpha   90.00
_cell.angle_beta   90.00
_cell.angle_gamma   90.00
#
_symmetry.space_group_name_H-M   'P 1'
#
loop_
_entity.id
_entity.type
_entity.pdbx_description
1 polymer ?
#
loop_
_entity_poly.entity_id
_entity_poly.type
_entity_poly.pdbx_seq_one_letter_code
_entity_poly.pdbx_strand_id
1 'polypeptide(L)'
;MAGEVLLWALIIALVAIIRRISLGILNSRRNRKRAVGFFHPYTNDGGGGERVLWCAVKAIQDENPSLECVVFTGDHDASPESLMARAVDRFGVKLLFPPKVVHLCKRKWIEETTYPRFTMIGQSFGSIYLSWEALCKFTPLYYFDTSGYAFTYPLARLFGCIVVCYTHYPTISLDMLSRVRGRSSMYNNDALIAKSSWLSQCKVIYYVLFSWMYGFVGSFTQLAMVNSSWTQSHIEKLWRIPDHIKRVYPPCDTSVLQALPLERPTRTPIIISVAQFRPEKAHLLQLEAFSAAIKKLDSSSVRPKLQFVGSCRNKSDEERLQSLKNKAIELKVDEDVEFYKNLMYRDLVGLLGGAVAGIHSMTDEHFGISVVEYMAAGAIPIAHNSAGPKMDIVLEEDEQQTGFLATNVNEYADAILQVVRMPETERLKMAAAARRRAERFSEKKFYEDFKAAIQPILGSSSR
;
A
#
# COMPACT_ATOMS: atom_id res chain seq x y z
N MET A 1 -36.07 45.23 -6.95
CA MET A 1 -37.03 44.62 -6.01
C MET A 1 -37.03 43.09 -6.01
N ALA A 2 -37.66 42.37 -6.95
CA ALA A 2 -37.77 40.89 -6.85
C ALA A 2 -36.40 40.14 -6.87
N GLY A 3 -35.47 40.57 -7.73
CA GLY A 3 -34.12 39.99 -7.79
C GLY A 3 -33.25 40.28 -6.56
N GLU A 4 -33.42 41.45 -5.94
CA GLU A 4 -32.70 41.81 -4.71
C GLU A 4 -33.23 41.04 -3.51
N VAL A 5 -34.55 40.85 -3.42
CA VAL A 5 -35.16 40.02 -2.37
C VAL A 5 -34.70 38.56 -2.49
N LEU A 6 -34.62 38.01 -3.71
CA LEU A 6 -34.09 36.66 -3.93
C LEU A 6 -32.61 36.56 -3.55
N LEU A 7 -31.79 37.55 -3.91
CA LEU A 7 -30.38 37.59 -3.55
C LEU A 7 -30.19 37.64 -2.02
N TRP A 8 -30.92 38.49 -1.31
CA TRP A 8 -30.88 38.57 0.15
C TRP A 8 -31.37 37.28 0.81
N ALA A 9 -32.42 36.64 0.28
CA ALA A 9 -32.89 35.35 0.77
C ALA A 9 -31.82 34.25 0.61
N LEU A 10 -31.11 34.21 -0.52
CA LEU A 10 -29.99 33.29 -0.75
C LEU A 10 -28.82 33.55 0.20
N ILE A 11 -28.46 34.82 0.43
CA ILE A 11 -27.41 35.21 1.37
C ILE A 11 -27.79 34.79 2.80
N ILE A 12 -29.01 35.07 3.25
CA ILE A 12 -29.49 34.70 4.59
C ILE A 12 -29.49 33.18 4.76
N ALA A 13 -29.96 32.43 3.77
CA ALA A 13 -29.94 30.97 3.78
C ALA A 13 -28.50 30.44 3.88
N LEU A 14 -27.57 30.99 3.09
CA LEU A 14 -26.16 30.63 3.13
C LEU A 14 -25.54 30.93 4.50
N VAL A 15 -25.78 32.11 5.07
CA VAL A 15 -25.30 32.49 6.40
C VAL A 15 -25.87 31.57 7.48
N ALA A 16 -27.16 31.23 7.41
CA ALA A 16 -27.80 30.31 8.35
C ALA A 16 -27.17 28.90 8.28
N ILE A 17 -26.88 28.40 7.08
CA ILE A 17 -26.19 27.12 6.87
C ILE A 17 -24.78 27.17 7.46
N ILE A 18 -24.00 28.20 7.14
CA ILE A 18 -22.63 28.38 7.67
C ILE A 18 -22.66 28.44 9.19
N ARG A 19 -23.60 29.17 9.78
CA ARG A 19 -23.77 29.26 11.23
C ARG A 19 -24.10 27.91 11.85
N ARG A 20 -25.03 27.13 11.26
CA ARG A 20 -25.38 25.78 11.76
C ARG A 20 -24.18 24.84 11.71
N ILE A 21 -23.45 24.82 10.60
CA ILE A 21 -22.23 24.04 10.42
C ILE A 21 -21.20 24.45 11.48
N SER A 22 -20.95 25.75 11.64
CA SER A 22 -19.98 26.29 12.60
C SER A 22 -20.34 25.93 14.04
N LEU A 23 -21.61 26.06 14.42
CA LEU A 23 -22.10 25.66 15.74
C LEU A 23 -21.97 24.15 15.97
N GLY A 24 -22.26 23.33 14.96
CA GLY A 24 -22.07 21.88 15.02
C GLY A 24 -20.60 21.49 15.26
N ILE A 25 -19.67 22.13 14.54
CA ILE A 25 -18.23 21.94 14.72
C ILE A 25 -17.79 22.39 16.12
N LEU A 26 -18.23 23.56 16.58
CA LEU A 26 -17.89 24.09 17.91
C LEU A 26 -18.41 23.18 19.02
N ASN A 27 -19.63 22.66 18.88
CA ASN A 27 -20.19 21.71 19.84
C ASN A 27 -19.40 20.39 19.84
N SER A 28 -19.02 19.90 18.67
CA SER A 28 -18.20 18.70 18.52
C SER A 28 -16.80 18.88 19.13
N ARG A 29 -16.17 20.03 18.92
CA ARG A 29 -14.90 20.43 19.57
C ARG A 29 -15.01 20.42 21.09
N ARG A 30 -16.08 20.98 21.65
CA ARG A 30 -16.31 21.03 23.10
C ARG A 30 -16.54 19.65 23.71
N ASN A 31 -17.18 18.74 22.97
CA ASN A 31 -17.51 17.39 23.41
C ASN A 31 -16.52 16.32 22.95
N ARG A 32 -15.38 16.74 22.37
CA ARG A 32 -14.33 15.86 21.86
C ARG A 32 -13.86 14.89 22.94
N LYS A 33 -13.77 13.61 22.59
CA LYS A 33 -13.39 12.54 23.51
C LYS A 33 -11.90 12.27 23.45
N ARG A 34 -11.27 12.02 24.61
CA ARG A 34 -9.87 11.57 24.67
C ARG A 34 -9.81 10.11 24.22
N ALA A 35 -9.80 9.93 22.91
CA ALA A 35 -9.84 8.65 22.21
C ALA A 35 -9.06 8.77 20.89
N VAL A 36 -8.69 7.62 20.33
CA VAL A 36 -8.13 7.49 18.98
C VAL A 36 -9.23 7.03 18.04
N GLY A 37 -9.50 7.81 16.99
CA GLY A 37 -10.40 7.43 15.92
C GLY A 37 -9.64 7.10 14.65
N PHE A 38 -9.66 5.84 14.24
CA PHE A 38 -9.10 5.34 12.99
C PHE A 38 -10.12 5.48 11.86
N PHE A 39 -9.86 6.40 10.92
CA PHE A 39 -10.63 6.53 9.71
C PHE A 39 -10.18 5.48 8.70
N HIS A 40 -10.96 4.40 8.58
CA HIS A 40 -10.66 3.28 7.69
C HIS A 40 -11.95 2.70 7.09
N PRO A 41 -12.48 3.27 5.99
CA PRO A 41 -13.79 2.92 5.45
C PRO A 41 -13.98 1.48 4.94
N TYR A 42 -12.88 0.73 4.75
CA TYR A 42 -12.85 -0.64 4.23
C TYR A 42 -12.10 -1.59 5.18
N THR A 43 -12.85 -2.33 6.00
CA THR A 43 -12.32 -3.26 7.02
C THR A 43 -12.56 -4.73 6.66
N ASN A 44 -12.84 -5.02 5.39
CA ASN A 44 -13.11 -6.37 4.90
C ASN A 44 -12.35 -6.73 3.61
N ASP A 45 -11.46 -5.86 3.13
CA ASP A 45 -10.71 -6.06 1.88
C ASP A 45 -9.58 -7.09 2.01
N GLY A 46 -9.07 -7.36 3.22
CA GLY A 46 -8.02 -8.36 3.45
C GLY A 46 -6.64 -7.93 2.94
N GLY A 47 -6.45 -6.64 2.64
CA GLY A 47 -5.21 -6.11 2.06
C GLY A 47 -4.19 -5.63 3.10
N GLY A 48 -2.99 -5.26 2.63
CA GLY A 48 -1.92 -4.74 3.49
C GLY A 48 -2.26 -3.44 4.24
N GLY A 49 -3.20 -2.64 3.71
CA GLY A 49 -3.73 -1.46 4.42
C GLY A 49 -4.49 -1.82 5.70
N GLU A 50 -5.30 -2.88 5.63
CA GLU A 50 -6.07 -3.38 6.77
C GLU A 50 -5.13 -3.97 7.83
N ARG A 51 -4.05 -4.65 7.42
CA ARG A 51 -3.04 -5.12 8.37
C ARG A 51 -2.36 -3.99 9.14
N VAL A 52 -2.03 -2.89 8.46
CA VAL A 52 -1.49 -1.69 9.14
C VAL A 52 -2.49 -1.13 10.13
N LEU A 53 -3.77 -1.04 9.78
CA LEU A 53 -4.82 -0.63 10.71
C LEU A 53 -4.77 -1.48 11.99
N TRP A 54 -4.79 -2.81 11.87
CA TRP A 54 -4.86 -3.68 13.04
C TRP A 54 -3.58 -3.63 13.89
N CYS A 55 -2.41 -3.60 13.26
CA CYS A 55 -1.15 -3.42 13.98
C CYS A 55 -1.11 -2.04 14.67
N ALA A 56 -1.61 -0.98 14.03
CA ALA A 56 -1.67 0.35 14.63
C ALA A 56 -2.64 0.40 15.82
N VAL A 57 -3.83 -0.21 15.71
CA VAL A 57 -4.79 -0.33 16.82
C VAL A 57 -4.14 -1.08 17.99
N LYS A 58 -3.51 -2.22 17.72
CA LYS A 58 -2.78 -2.98 18.74
C LYS A 58 -1.67 -2.15 19.40
N ALA A 59 -0.88 -1.44 18.61
CA ALA A 59 0.22 -0.61 19.12
C ALA A 59 -0.30 0.46 20.10
N ILE A 60 -1.42 1.12 19.76
CA ILE A 60 -2.08 2.11 20.64
C ILE A 60 -2.59 1.45 21.92
N GLN A 61 -3.27 0.30 21.81
CA GLN A 61 -3.80 -0.40 22.98
C GLN A 61 -2.68 -0.85 23.92
N ASP A 62 -1.57 -1.36 23.39
CA ASP A 62 -0.42 -1.76 24.17
C ASP A 62 0.29 -0.55 24.83
N GLU A 63 0.40 0.57 24.13
CA GLU A 63 1.06 1.80 24.62
C GLU A 63 0.22 2.54 25.67
N ASN A 64 -1.10 2.61 25.46
CA ASN A 64 -2.02 3.24 26.39
C ASN A 64 -3.36 2.50 26.44
N PRO A 65 -3.49 1.48 27.31
CA PRO A 65 -4.72 0.68 27.43
C PRO A 65 -5.96 1.49 27.83
N SER A 66 -5.78 2.66 28.45
CA SER A 66 -6.90 3.54 28.85
C SER A 66 -7.47 4.36 27.69
N LEU A 67 -6.76 4.42 26.56
CA LEU A 67 -7.14 5.23 25.41
C LEU A 67 -8.07 4.42 24.49
N GLU A 68 -9.33 4.83 24.43
CA GLU A 68 -10.32 4.13 23.61
C GLU A 68 -9.95 4.21 22.13
N CYS A 69 -9.97 3.05 21.45
CA CYS A 69 -9.80 2.95 20.00
C CYS A 69 -11.17 2.83 19.33
N VAL A 70 -11.43 3.69 18.36
CA VAL A 70 -12.67 3.75 17.58
C VAL A 70 -12.33 3.58 16.11
N VAL A 71 -13.03 2.71 15.39
CA VAL A 71 -12.87 2.49 13.95
C VAL A 71 -14.08 3.07 13.22
N PHE A 72 -13.83 4.00 12.31
CA PHE A 72 -14.84 4.51 11.38
C PHE A 72 -14.80 3.69 10.10
N THR A 73 -15.84 2.89 9.87
CA THR A 73 -15.92 1.96 8.73
C THR A 73 -17.24 2.09 7.99
N GLY A 74 -17.22 1.86 6.67
CA GLY A 74 -18.44 1.73 5.87
C GLY A 74 -18.99 0.29 5.82
N ASP A 75 -18.34 -0.65 6.50
CA ASP A 75 -18.82 -2.02 6.62
C ASP A 75 -19.94 -2.10 7.66
N HIS A 76 -21.16 -2.30 7.19
CA HIS A 76 -22.35 -2.35 8.04
C HIS A 76 -22.48 -3.65 8.84
N ASP A 77 -21.76 -4.69 8.45
CA ASP A 77 -21.64 -5.98 9.14
C ASP A 77 -20.55 -5.99 10.24
N ALA A 78 -19.80 -4.90 10.39
CA ALA A 78 -18.71 -4.82 11.36
C ALA A 78 -19.19 -4.58 12.80
N SER A 79 -19.03 -5.56 13.69
CA SER A 79 -19.14 -5.35 15.14
C SER A 79 -17.74 -5.21 15.75
N PRO A 80 -17.62 -4.68 16.99
CA PRO A 80 -16.35 -4.71 17.73
C PRO A 80 -15.69 -6.10 17.75
N GLU A 81 -16.49 -7.13 18.01
CA GLU A 81 -16.06 -8.53 18.11
C GLU A 81 -15.68 -9.07 16.74
N SER A 82 -16.45 -8.77 15.68
CA SER A 82 -16.15 -9.25 14.34
C SER A 82 -14.89 -8.60 13.76
N LEU A 83 -14.60 -7.34 14.10
CA LEU A 83 -13.32 -6.69 13.74
C LEU A 83 -12.14 -7.29 14.52
N MET A 84 -12.31 -7.54 15.82
CA MET A 84 -11.26 -8.18 16.62
C MET A 84 -10.97 -9.61 16.13
N ALA A 85 -11.99 -10.40 15.80
CA ALA A 85 -11.83 -11.73 15.21
C ALA A 85 -11.12 -11.64 13.86
N ARG A 86 -11.54 -10.73 12.96
CA ARG A 86 -10.88 -10.51 11.66
C ARG A 86 -9.40 -10.15 11.77
N ALA A 87 -9.04 -9.30 12.73
CA ALA A 87 -7.63 -8.93 12.97
C ALA A 87 -6.77 -10.17 13.25
N VAL A 88 -7.31 -11.12 14.03
CA VAL A 88 -6.64 -12.40 14.33
C VAL A 88 -6.68 -13.35 13.13
N ASP A 89 -7.86 -13.60 12.57
CA ASP A 89 -8.06 -14.64 11.56
C ASP A 89 -7.35 -14.34 10.24
N ARG A 90 -7.29 -13.06 9.84
CA ARG A 90 -6.68 -12.65 8.56
C ARG A 90 -5.22 -12.24 8.67
N PHE A 91 -4.81 -11.73 9.83
CA PHE A 91 -3.49 -11.08 9.97
C PHE A 91 -2.70 -11.53 11.20
N GLY A 92 -3.23 -12.41 12.04
CA GLY A 92 -2.58 -12.88 13.26
C GLY A 92 -2.48 -11.84 14.38
N VAL A 93 -3.14 -10.67 14.24
CA VAL A 93 -2.99 -9.55 15.16
C VAL A 93 -3.98 -9.66 16.32
N LYS A 94 -3.47 -9.99 17.51
CA LYS A 94 -4.28 -10.11 18.74
C LYS A 94 -4.43 -8.76 19.46
N LEU A 95 -5.59 -8.13 19.29
CA LEU A 95 -5.98 -6.92 20.03
C LEU A 95 -6.16 -7.22 21.52
N LEU A 96 -5.92 -6.24 22.39
CA LEU A 96 -6.14 -6.37 23.84
C LEU A 96 -7.63 -6.35 24.18
N PHE A 97 -8.40 -5.55 23.45
CA PHE A 97 -9.85 -5.44 23.59
C PHE A 97 -10.51 -5.06 22.26
N PRO A 98 -11.80 -5.37 22.06
CA PRO A 98 -12.53 -4.98 20.85
C PRO A 98 -12.54 -3.46 20.64
N PRO A 99 -12.24 -2.94 19.45
CA PRO A 99 -12.38 -1.51 19.16
C PRO A 99 -13.85 -1.12 19.04
N LYS A 100 -14.19 0.11 19.44
CA LYS A 100 -15.55 0.65 19.17
C LYS A 100 -15.73 0.85 17.67
N VAL A 101 -16.96 0.67 17.18
CA VAL A 101 -17.28 0.83 15.77
C VAL A 101 -18.22 2.00 15.56
N VAL A 102 -17.89 2.85 14.59
CA VAL A 102 -18.77 3.89 14.08
C VAL A 102 -19.02 3.62 12.60
N HIS A 103 -20.22 3.13 12.31
CA HIS A 103 -20.63 2.85 10.93
C HIS A 103 -20.87 4.14 10.16
N LEU A 104 -20.40 4.17 8.91
CA LEU A 104 -20.56 5.27 7.98
C LEU A 104 -21.47 4.86 6.82
N CYS A 105 -22.51 5.63 6.55
CA CYS A 105 -23.48 5.33 5.50
C CYS A 105 -23.14 6.00 4.16
N LYS A 106 -22.14 6.89 4.15
CA LYS A 106 -21.78 7.69 2.97
C LYS A 106 -20.59 7.14 2.18
N ARG A 107 -20.20 5.87 2.38
CA ARG A 107 -19.05 5.26 1.71
C ARG A 107 -19.11 5.36 0.19
N LYS A 108 -20.30 5.34 -0.42
CA LYS A 108 -20.47 5.52 -1.88
C LYS A 108 -19.74 6.73 -2.46
N TRP A 109 -19.55 7.81 -1.68
CA TRP A 109 -18.88 9.03 -2.14
C TRP A 109 -17.36 8.89 -2.23
N ILE A 110 -16.76 7.78 -1.80
CA ILE A 110 -15.34 7.49 -2.01
C ILE A 110 -15.11 6.34 -2.99
N GLU A 111 -16.17 5.79 -3.58
CA GLU A 111 -16.08 4.72 -4.58
C GLU A 111 -15.75 5.28 -5.97
N GLU A 112 -14.89 4.57 -6.71
CA GLU A 112 -14.46 4.99 -8.05
C GLU A 112 -15.62 5.03 -9.05
N THR A 113 -16.59 4.12 -8.89
CA THR A 113 -17.79 3.98 -9.74
C THR A 113 -18.70 5.20 -9.68
N THR A 114 -18.66 5.95 -8.57
CA THR A 114 -19.41 7.21 -8.40
C THR A 114 -18.88 8.32 -9.30
N TYR A 115 -17.61 8.25 -9.71
CA TYR A 115 -16.93 9.30 -10.48
C TYR A 115 -16.29 8.74 -11.75
N PRO A 116 -17.06 8.53 -12.83
CA PRO A 116 -16.53 8.03 -14.10
C PRO A 116 -15.54 8.98 -14.77
N ARG A 117 -15.50 10.25 -14.35
CA ARG A 117 -14.53 11.26 -14.77
C ARG A 117 -14.03 12.01 -13.54
N PHE A 118 -12.78 12.46 -13.57
CA PHE A 118 -12.15 13.20 -12.47
C PHE A 118 -12.20 12.44 -11.13
N THR A 119 -12.02 11.12 -11.19
CA THR A 119 -12.15 10.20 -10.05
C THR A 119 -11.34 10.64 -8.84
N MET A 120 -10.07 11.03 -9.00
CA MET A 120 -9.21 11.44 -7.88
C MET A 120 -9.80 12.62 -7.09
N ILE A 121 -10.22 13.70 -7.75
CA ILE A 121 -10.79 14.86 -7.06
C ILE A 121 -12.21 14.57 -6.53
N GLY A 122 -12.99 13.76 -7.27
CA GLY A 122 -14.30 13.28 -6.82
C GLY A 122 -14.21 12.53 -5.49
N GLN A 123 -13.38 11.48 -5.44
CA GLN A 123 -13.13 10.72 -4.21
C GLN A 123 -12.52 11.59 -3.10
N SER A 124 -11.62 12.53 -3.46
CA SER A 124 -11.03 13.46 -2.50
C SER A 124 -12.09 14.30 -1.80
N PHE A 125 -13.02 14.92 -2.54
CA PHE A 125 -14.11 15.68 -1.93
C PHE A 125 -15.16 14.79 -1.25
N GLY A 126 -15.44 13.62 -1.81
CA GLY A 126 -16.32 12.65 -1.17
C GLY A 126 -15.78 12.16 0.18
N SER A 127 -14.46 12.06 0.35
CA SER A 127 -13.82 11.73 1.62
C SER A 127 -14.05 12.82 2.68
N ILE A 128 -14.12 14.10 2.29
CA ILE A 128 -14.50 15.19 3.20
C ILE A 128 -15.93 14.99 3.70
N TYR A 129 -16.85 14.61 2.82
CA TYR A 129 -18.24 14.37 3.21
C TYR A 129 -18.40 13.14 4.12
N LEU A 130 -17.62 12.09 3.85
CA LEU A 130 -17.60 10.88 4.67
C LEU A 130 -16.97 11.15 6.05
N SER A 131 -15.87 11.88 6.11
CA SER A 131 -15.24 12.29 7.39
C SER A 131 -16.09 13.28 8.17
N TRP A 132 -16.87 14.15 7.51
CA TRP A 132 -17.88 14.97 8.18
C TRP A 132 -18.91 14.10 8.92
N GLU A 133 -19.41 13.03 8.29
CA GLU A 133 -20.30 12.08 8.96
C GLU A 133 -19.61 11.41 10.15
N ALA A 134 -18.38 10.93 9.96
CA ALA A 134 -17.60 10.29 11.02
C ALA A 134 -17.44 11.22 12.24
N LEU A 135 -16.96 12.44 12.02
CA LEU A 135 -16.66 13.40 13.09
C LEU A 135 -17.92 13.95 13.78
N CYS A 136 -19.04 14.07 13.05
CA CYS A 136 -20.34 14.40 13.65
C CYS A 136 -20.88 13.27 14.55
N LYS A 137 -20.62 11.99 14.20
CA LYS A 137 -21.03 10.83 15.00
C LYS A 137 -20.14 10.65 16.22
N PHE A 138 -18.83 10.83 16.06
CA PHE A 138 -17.85 10.72 17.15
C PHE A 138 -16.63 11.59 16.84
N THR A 139 -16.31 12.53 17.73
CA THR A 139 -15.13 13.40 17.58
C THR A 139 -13.99 12.96 18.50
N PRO A 140 -12.95 12.28 17.99
CA PRO A 140 -11.80 11.85 18.79
C PRO A 140 -10.83 13.01 19.01
N LEU A 141 -9.97 12.88 20.03
CA LEU A 141 -8.82 13.77 20.23
C LEU A 141 -7.78 13.51 19.16
N TYR A 142 -7.49 12.24 18.86
CA TYR A 142 -6.55 11.82 17.84
C TYR A 142 -7.30 11.20 16.66
N TYR A 143 -7.18 11.80 15.49
CA TYR A 143 -7.75 11.31 14.24
C TYR A 143 -6.65 10.67 13.41
N PHE A 144 -6.72 9.35 13.25
CA PHE A 144 -5.77 8.55 12.52
C PHE A 144 -6.34 8.20 11.15
N ASP A 145 -5.70 8.64 10.07
CA ASP A 145 -6.00 8.15 8.72
C ASP A 145 -5.03 7.02 8.34
N THR A 146 -5.59 5.86 8.05
CA THR A 146 -4.83 4.67 7.63
C THR A 146 -5.26 4.18 6.25
N SER A 147 -6.14 4.92 5.56
CA SER A 147 -6.59 4.61 4.20
C SER A 147 -6.04 5.57 3.14
N GLY A 148 -5.48 6.72 3.54
CA GLY A 148 -4.83 7.67 2.63
C GLY A 148 -5.76 8.76 2.10
N TYR A 149 -6.79 9.15 2.85
CA TYR A 149 -7.72 10.22 2.52
C TYR A 149 -7.27 11.58 3.10
N ALA A 150 -6.19 12.14 2.55
CA ALA A 150 -5.58 13.39 3.07
C ALA A 150 -6.50 14.62 3.06
N PHE A 151 -7.50 14.63 2.18
CA PHE A 151 -8.49 15.72 2.12
C PHE A 151 -9.36 15.83 3.38
N THR A 152 -9.38 14.80 4.23
CA THR A 152 -10.08 14.81 5.52
C THR A 152 -9.35 15.63 6.58
N TYR A 153 -8.04 15.88 6.42
CA TYR A 153 -7.19 16.43 7.49
C TYR A 153 -7.56 17.86 7.89
N PRO A 154 -7.79 18.81 6.97
CA PRO A 154 -8.25 20.15 7.35
C PRO A 154 -9.57 20.08 8.12
N LEU A 155 -10.48 19.19 7.73
CA LEU A 155 -11.75 19.03 8.42
C LEU A 155 -11.55 18.46 9.82
N ALA A 156 -10.73 17.43 10.00
CA ALA A 156 -10.39 16.90 11.32
C ALA A 156 -9.79 17.99 12.23
N ARG A 157 -8.89 18.83 11.71
CA ARG A 157 -8.36 20.01 12.43
C ARG A 157 -9.45 21.03 12.75
N LEU A 158 -10.41 21.25 11.85
CA LEU A 158 -11.60 22.06 12.13
C LEU A 158 -12.48 21.44 13.22
N PHE A 159 -12.51 20.13 13.41
CA PHE A 159 -13.16 19.49 14.57
C PHE A 159 -12.27 19.44 15.82
N GLY A 160 -11.08 20.02 15.76
CA GLY A 160 -10.13 20.11 16.86
C GLY A 160 -9.26 18.87 17.02
N CYS A 161 -9.31 17.90 16.11
CA CYS A 161 -8.48 16.71 16.23
C CYS A 161 -6.99 17.02 16.06
N ILE A 162 -6.15 16.18 16.66
CA ILE A 162 -4.76 15.98 16.27
C ILE A 162 -4.75 14.95 15.15
N VAL A 163 -4.25 15.32 13.99
CA VAL A 163 -4.23 14.48 12.78
C VAL A 163 -2.93 13.71 12.72
N VAL A 164 -3.05 12.39 12.69
CA VAL A 164 -1.98 11.45 12.44
C VAL A 164 -2.35 10.65 11.20
N CYS A 165 -1.39 10.32 10.34
CA CYS A 165 -1.66 9.44 9.21
C CYS A 165 -0.59 8.39 9.04
N TYR A 166 -0.98 7.25 8.46
CA TYR A 166 -0.06 6.28 7.88
C TYR A 166 -0.30 6.24 6.37
N THR A 167 0.62 6.79 5.60
CA THR A 167 0.52 6.89 4.14
C THR A 167 1.25 5.73 3.47
N HIS A 168 0.47 4.84 2.86
CA HIS A 168 0.98 3.69 2.08
C HIS A 168 1.60 4.12 0.75
N TYR A 169 1.05 5.17 0.14
CA TYR A 169 1.53 5.80 -1.08
C TYR A 169 0.76 7.12 -1.26
N PRO A 170 1.33 8.13 -1.92
CA PRO A 170 0.66 9.39 -2.11
C PRO A 170 -0.52 9.25 -3.09
N THR A 171 -1.62 9.97 -2.85
CA THR A 171 -2.77 10.00 -3.78
C THR A 171 -2.36 10.48 -5.19
N ILE A 172 -1.36 11.36 -5.25
CA ILE A 172 -0.67 11.78 -6.47
C ILE A 172 0.84 11.82 -6.22
N SER A 173 1.63 11.16 -7.07
CA SER A 173 3.10 11.18 -6.97
C SER A 173 3.74 12.14 -7.96
N LEU A 174 4.97 12.55 -7.67
CA LEU A 174 5.77 13.35 -8.60
C LEU A 174 6.14 12.56 -9.87
N ASP A 175 6.19 11.23 -9.77
CA ASP A 175 6.44 10.35 -10.90
C ASP A 175 5.24 10.35 -11.85
N MET A 176 4.01 10.34 -11.33
CA MET A 176 2.79 10.52 -12.13
C MET A 176 2.80 11.86 -12.87
N LEU A 177 3.17 12.96 -12.20
CA LEU A 177 3.31 14.28 -12.83
C LEU A 177 4.35 14.27 -13.96
N SER A 178 5.51 13.69 -13.71
CA SER A 178 6.61 13.60 -14.66
C SER A 178 6.24 12.77 -15.89
N ARG A 179 5.55 11.64 -15.69
CA ARG A 179 5.06 10.77 -16.75
C ARG A 179 4.00 11.42 -17.63
N VAL A 180 3.05 12.16 -17.05
CA VAL A 180 2.05 12.89 -17.83
C VAL A 180 2.70 14.02 -18.62
N ARG A 181 3.68 14.74 -18.03
CA ARG A 181 4.48 15.74 -18.76
C ARG A 181 5.29 15.12 -19.91
N GLY A 182 5.86 13.94 -19.69
CA GLY A 182 6.63 13.18 -20.69
C GLY A 182 5.79 12.36 -21.67
N ARG A 183 4.44 12.39 -21.59
CA ARG A 183 3.50 11.64 -22.44
C ARG A 183 3.75 10.12 -22.49
N SER A 184 4.34 9.53 -21.45
CA SER A 184 4.58 8.08 -21.42
C SER A 184 3.26 7.30 -21.29
N SER A 185 3.03 6.30 -22.15
CA SER A 185 1.89 5.37 -22.02
C SER A 185 2.20 4.30 -20.98
N MET A 186 1.41 4.24 -19.90
CA MET A 186 1.46 3.19 -18.87
C MET A 186 0.01 2.94 -18.40
N TYR A 187 -0.25 1.91 -17.58
CA TYR A 187 -1.62 1.54 -17.15
C TYR A 187 -2.45 2.70 -16.55
N ASN A 188 -1.82 3.70 -15.94
CA ASN A 188 -2.48 4.92 -15.39
C ASN A 188 -2.59 6.10 -16.38
N ASN A 189 -2.14 5.93 -17.62
CA ASN A 189 -2.21 6.95 -18.66
C ASN A 189 -2.78 6.37 -19.96
N ASP A 190 -4.08 6.56 -20.14
CA ASP A 190 -4.85 6.11 -21.31
C ASP A 190 -4.15 6.49 -22.62
N ALA A 191 -4.02 5.52 -23.53
CA ALA A 191 -3.36 5.69 -24.82
C ALA A 191 -4.02 6.78 -25.69
N LEU A 192 -5.32 7.04 -25.52
CA LEU A 192 -6.04 8.12 -26.20
C LEU A 192 -5.63 9.50 -25.68
N ILE A 193 -5.35 9.62 -24.38
CA ILE A 193 -4.85 10.86 -23.77
C ILE A 193 -3.39 11.09 -24.18
N ALA A 194 -2.57 10.03 -24.17
CA ALA A 194 -1.15 10.10 -24.55
C ALA A 194 -0.96 10.51 -26.03
N LYS A 195 -1.89 10.12 -26.93
CA LYS A 195 -1.86 10.48 -28.35
C LYS A 195 -2.33 11.90 -28.67
N SER A 196 -2.99 12.60 -27.74
CA SER A 196 -3.50 13.96 -27.95
C SER A 196 -2.72 15.00 -27.14
N SER A 197 -2.10 15.95 -27.86
CA SER A 197 -1.31 17.04 -27.26
C SER A 197 -2.13 17.92 -26.31
N TRP A 198 -3.38 18.24 -26.68
CA TRP A 198 -4.27 19.10 -25.91
C TRP A 198 -4.85 18.39 -24.67
N LEU A 199 -5.30 17.14 -24.81
CA LEU A 199 -5.81 16.35 -23.66
C LEU A 199 -4.70 16.08 -22.63
N SER A 200 -3.48 15.81 -23.11
CA SER A 200 -2.30 15.70 -22.25
C SER A 200 -2.05 17.01 -21.48
N GLN A 201 -2.14 18.17 -22.14
CA GLN A 201 -1.94 19.47 -21.48
C GLN A 201 -3.01 19.78 -20.43
N CYS A 202 -4.30 19.51 -20.72
CA CYS A 202 -5.37 19.62 -19.73
C CYS A 202 -5.15 18.67 -18.54
N LYS A 203 -4.70 17.43 -18.78
CA LYS A 203 -4.37 16.48 -17.71
C LYS A 203 -3.20 16.95 -16.86
N VAL A 204 -2.16 17.55 -17.46
CA VAL A 204 -1.06 18.18 -16.71
C VAL A 204 -1.56 19.29 -15.81
N ILE A 205 -2.38 20.22 -16.33
CA ILE A 205 -2.94 21.33 -15.53
C ILE A 205 -3.75 20.76 -14.36
N TYR A 206 -4.63 19.79 -14.63
CA TYR A 206 -5.41 19.12 -13.59
C TYR A 206 -4.52 18.48 -12.52
N TYR A 207 -3.48 17.72 -12.91
CA TYR A 207 -2.60 17.05 -11.95
C TYR A 207 -1.76 18.05 -11.16
N VAL A 208 -1.31 19.14 -11.79
CA VAL A 208 -0.60 20.22 -11.10
C VAL A 208 -1.52 20.85 -10.04
N LEU A 209 -2.72 21.30 -10.42
CA LEU A 209 -3.69 21.86 -9.48
C LEU A 209 -4.02 20.88 -8.35
N PHE A 210 -4.26 19.61 -8.68
CA PHE A 210 -4.53 18.57 -7.69
C PHE A 210 -3.33 18.35 -6.74
N SER A 211 -2.09 18.39 -7.25
CA SER A 211 -0.89 18.28 -6.41
C SER A 211 -0.74 19.44 -5.44
N TRP A 212 -1.09 20.68 -5.84
CA TRP A 212 -1.13 21.83 -4.94
C TRP A 212 -2.18 21.65 -3.84
N MET A 213 -3.38 21.20 -4.20
CA MET A 213 -4.44 20.90 -3.24
C MET A 213 -4.01 19.79 -2.27
N TYR A 214 -3.43 18.71 -2.79
CA TYR A 214 -2.94 17.58 -2.00
C TYR A 214 -1.84 18.01 -1.02
N GLY A 215 -0.89 18.84 -1.47
CA GLY A 215 0.12 19.45 -0.62
C GLY A 215 -0.48 20.32 0.50
N PHE A 216 -1.44 21.17 0.15
CA PHE A 216 -2.13 22.02 1.11
C PHE A 216 -2.87 21.21 2.17
N VAL A 217 -3.71 20.24 1.79
CA VAL A 217 -4.46 19.44 2.77
C VAL A 217 -3.53 18.55 3.61
N GLY A 218 -2.45 18.02 3.02
CA GLY A 218 -1.45 17.22 3.73
C GLY A 218 -0.68 17.99 4.81
N SER A 219 -0.49 19.30 4.62
CA SER A 219 0.20 20.17 5.61
C SER A 219 -0.52 20.30 6.96
N PHE A 220 -1.78 19.86 7.06
CA PHE A 220 -2.57 19.87 8.30
C PHE A 220 -2.23 18.72 9.26
N THR A 221 -1.36 17.81 8.85
CA THR A 221 -0.93 16.64 9.63
C THR A 221 0.07 17.00 10.73
N GLN A 222 -0.12 16.47 11.94
CA GLN A 222 0.83 16.62 13.05
C GLN A 222 1.89 15.51 13.09
N LEU A 223 1.56 14.31 12.60
CA LEU A 223 2.50 13.22 12.41
C LEU A 223 2.12 12.41 11.17
N ALA A 224 3.01 12.37 10.18
CA ALA A 224 2.85 11.61 8.95
C ALA A 224 3.82 10.42 8.97
N MET A 225 3.29 9.22 9.21
CA MET A 225 4.04 7.99 9.05
C MET A 225 3.99 7.54 7.59
N VAL A 226 5.13 7.17 7.03
CA VAL A 226 5.26 6.75 5.63
C VAL A 226 5.93 5.40 5.53
N ASN A 227 5.46 4.56 4.61
CA ASN A 227 5.83 3.14 4.53
C ASN A 227 7.18 2.85 3.85
N SER A 228 7.80 3.83 3.19
CA SER A 228 9.03 3.63 2.43
C SER A 228 9.78 4.95 2.22
N SER A 229 11.06 4.85 1.85
CA SER A 229 11.87 6.01 1.49
C SER A 229 11.35 6.68 0.21
N TRP A 230 10.80 5.90 -0.71
CA TRP A 230 10.14 6.44 -1.91
C TRP A 230 8.93 7.31 -1.50
N THR A 231 8.01 6.77 -0.72
CA THR A 231 6.82 7.50 -0.24
C THR A 231 7.22 8.74 0.55
N GLN A 232 8.20 8.61 1.45
CA GLN A 232 8.74 9.73 2.23
C GLN A 232 9.17 10.89 1.32
N SER A 233 9.98 10.61 0.30
CA SER A 233 10.53 11.64 -0.60
C SER A 233 9.44 12.40 -1.37
N HIS A 234 8.33 11.73 -1.72
CA HIS A 234 7.18 12.37 -2.38
C HIS A 234 6.40 13.23 -1.39
N ILE A 235 6.11 12.70 -0.20
CA ILE A 235 5.34 13.40 0.83
C ILE A 235 6.09 14.63 1.36
N GLU A 236 7.40 14.55 1.58
CA GLU A 236 8.23 15.70 1.98
C GLU A 236 8.12 16.85 0.97
N LYS A 237 8.24 16.54 -0.33
CA LYS A 237 8.18 17.54 -1.41
C LYS A 237 6.78 18.12 -1.60
N LEU A 238 5.75 17.27 -1.47
CA LEU A 238 4.35 17.67 -1.69
C LEU A 238 3.77 18.44 -0.49
N TRP A 239 3.92 17.90 0.72
CA TRP A 239 3.27 18.43 1.92
C TRP A 239 4.10 19.50 2.65
N ARG A 240 5.41 19.55 2.40
CA ARG A 240 6.34 20.57 2.94
C ARG A 240 6.33 20.67 4.48
N ILE A 241 6.24 19.52 5.15
CA ILE A 241 6.28 19.37 6.61
C ILE A 241 7.32 18.32 7.05
N PRO A 242 8.60 18.44 6.66
CA PRO A 242 9.61 17.39 6.87
C PRO A 242 9.76 16.98 8.34
N ASP A 243 9.65 17.93 9.28
CA ASP A 243 9.81 17.66 10.72
C ASP A 243 8.69 16.77 11.30
N HIS A 244 7.55 16.69 10.61
CA HIS A 244 6.39 15.90 11.02
C HIS A 244 6.36 14.52 10.34
N ILE A 245 7.31 14.22 9.45
CA ILE A 245 7.33 12.98 8.68
C ILE A 245 8.27 11.98 9.35
N LYS A 246 7.77 10.77 9.59
CA LYS A 246 8.54 9.65 10.14
C LYS A 246 8.38 8.43 9.25
N ARG A 247 9.49 7.78 8.90
CA ARG A 247 9.43 6.52 8.18
C ARG A 247 9.13 5.39 9.17
N VAL A 248 8.05 4.67 8.92
CA VAL A 248 7.64 3.47 9.66
C VAL A 248 7.31 2.44 8.59
N TYR A 249 8.19 1.46 8.40
CA TYR A 249 7.99 0.42 7.40
C TYR A 249 6.76 -0.43 7.72
N PRO A 250 6.03 -0.96 6.73
CA PRO A 250 4.83 -1.73 7.01
C PRO A 250 5.17 -3.02 7.77
N PRO A 251 4.24 -3.52 8.61
CA PRO A 251 4.43 -4.79 9.29
C PRO A 251 4.37 -5.89 8.23
N CYS A 252 5.47 -6.61 8.00
CA CYS A 252 5.51 -7.82 7.18
C CYS A 252 5.45 -9.05 8.10
N ASP A 253 4.58 -10.02 7.79
CA ASP A 253 4.46 -11.26 8.55
C ASP A 253 5.49 -12.22 7.99
N THR A 254 6.70 -12.07 8.50
CA THR A 254 7.84 -12.87 8.07
C THR A 254 8.09 -14.03 9.02
N SER A 255 7.35 -14.15 10.12
CA SER A 255 7.65 -15.06 11.23
C SER A 255 7.66 -16.54 10.78
N VAL A 256 6.58 -16.96 10.13
CA VAL A 256 6.43 -18.33 9.58
C VAL A 256 7.45 -18.58 8.47
N LEU A 257 7.73 -17.58 7.63
CA LEU A 257 8.67 -17.71 6.52
C LEU A 257 10.13 -17.81 6.99
N GLN A 258 10.50 -17.07 8.03
CA GLN A 258 11.84 -17.10 8.61
C GLN A 258 12.13 -18.41 9.33
N ALA A 259 11.10 -19.13 9.79
CA ALA A 259 11.23 -20.47 10.37
C ALA A 259 11.56 -21.55 9.33
N LEU A 260 11.43 -21.26 8.03
CA LEU A 260 11.78 -22.20 6.97
C LEU A 260 13.31 -22.40 6.91
N PRO A 261 13.80 -23.61 6.67
CA PRO A 261 15.23 -23.86 6.53
C PRO A 261 15.79 -23.12 5.30
N LEU A 262 16.99 -22.54 5.44
CA LEU A 262 17.69 -21.93 4.30
C LEU A 262 18.24 -23.00 3.35
N GLU A 263 18.87 -24.01 3.94
CA GLU A 263 19.37 -25.20 3.24
C GLU A 263 18.20 -26.05 2.77
N ARG A 264 18.19 -26.37 1.47
CA ARG A 264 17.12 -27.15 0.86
C ARG A 264 17.64 -27.98 -0.31
N PRO A 265 17.16 -29.23 -0.48
CA PRO A 265 17.56 -30.06 -1.62
C PRO A 265 17.11 -29.37 -2.92
N THR A 266 18.05 -28.84 -3.68
CA THR A 266 17.73 -28.12 -4.92
C THR A 266 18.03 -29.01 -6.12
N ARG A 267 17.13 -29.96 -6.43
CA ARG A 267 17.24 -30.75 -7.68
C ARG A 267 16.89 -29.91 -8.90
N THR A 268 15.82 -29.14 -8.80
CA THR A 268 15.34 -28.24 -9.87
C THR A 268 15.16 -26.85 -9.26
N PRO A 269 15.88 -25.82 -9.74
CA PRO A 269 15.72 -24.47 -9.22
C PRO A 269 14.30 -23.95 -9.49
N ILE A 270 13.61 -23.46 -8.46
CA ILE A 270 12.28 -22.86 -8.58
C ILE A 270 12.37 -21.34 -8.39
N ILE A 271 11.78 -20.60 -9.32
CA ILE A 271 11.61 -19.15 -9.26
C ILE A 271 10.13 -18.88 -9.02
N ILE A 272 9.79 -18.08 -8.03
CA ILE A 272 8.40 -17.79 -7.67
C ILE A 272 8.04 -16.32 -7.88
N SER A 273 6.82 -16.07 -8.36
CA SER A 273 6.24 -14.74 -8.49
C SER A 273 4.94 -14.68 -7.70
N VAL A 274 4.90 -13.86 -6.66
CA VAL A 274 3.73 -13.68 -5.79
C VAL A 274 3.14 -12.30 -6.02
N ALA A 275 2.03 -12.25 -6.77
CA ALA A 275 1.30 -11.02 -7.04
C ALA A 275 -0.11 -11.30 -7.59
N GLN A 276 -1.06 -10.41 -7.32
CA GLN A 276 -2.37 -10.44 -7.98
C GLN A 276 -2.22 -10.27 -9.50
N PHE A 277 -3.02 -10.96 -10.31
CA PHE A 277 -2.93 -10.92 -11.79
C PHE A 277 -3.43 -9.59 -12.39
N ARG A 278 -2.68 -8.51 -12.15
CA ARG A 278 -3.00 -7.13 -12.54
C ARG A 278 -2.00 -6.56 -13.57
N PRO A 279 -2.37 -5.54 -14.36
CA PRO A 279 -1.50 -4.94 -15.36
C PRO A 279 -0.18 -4.40 -14.79
N GLU A 280 -0.24 -3.67 -13.69
CA GLU A 280 0.92 -3.02 -13.05
C GLU A 280 1.95 -4.01 -12.50
N LYS A 281 1.55 -5.27 -12.27
CA LYS A 281 2.44 -6.32 -11.78
C LYS A 281 3.33 -6.90 -12.86
N ALA A 282 3.12 -6.52 -14.12
CA ALA A 282 4.01 -6.80 -15.25
C ALA A 282 4.48 -8.28 -15.34
N HIS A 283 3.58 -9.25 -15.10
CA HIS A 283 3.88 -10.68 -15.19
C HIS A 283 4.41 -11.11 -16.55
N LEU A 284 3.95 -10.45 -17.63
CA LEU A 284 4.43 -10.71 -18.99
C LEU A 284 5.96 -10.49 -19.09
N LEU A 285 6.48 -9.42 -18.50
CA LEU A 285 7.92 -9.14 -18.46
C LEU A 285 8.69 -10.28 -17.75
N GLN A 286 8.12 -10.83 -16.68
CA GLN A 286 8.74 -11.93 -15.94
C GLN A 286 8.80 -13.21 -16.79
N LEU A 287 7.71 -13.53 -17.50
CA LEU A 287 7.62 -14.69 -18.38
C LEU A 287 8.56 -14.56 -19.60
N GLU A 288 8.64 -13.36 -20.19
CA GLU A 288 9.55 -13.06 -21.30
C GLU A 288 11.02 -13.16 -20.86
N ALA A 289 11.36 -12.61 -19.69
CA ALA A 289 12.70 -12.71 -19.10
C ALA A 289 13.07 -14.16 -18.78
N PHE A 290 12.14 -14.94 -18.24
CA PHE A 290 12.34 -16.36 -18.00
C PHE A 290 12.60 -17.12 -19.31
N SER A 291 11.79 -16.91 -20.35
CA SER A 291 12.04 -17.50 -21.67
C SER A 291 13.41 -17.11 -22.24
N ALA A 292 13.83 -15.85 -22.08
CA ALA A 292 15.14 -15.38 -22.50
C ALA A 292 16.29 -16.05 -21.70
N ALA A 293 16.12 -16.25 -20.39
CA ALA A 293 17.08 -16.97 -19.55
C ALA A 293 17.21 -18.44 -19.98
N ILE A 294 16.08 -19.13 -20.18
CA ILE A 294 16.05 -20.52 -20.64
C ILE A 294 16.81 -20.70 -21.96
N LYS A 295 16.66 -19.78 -22.91
CA LYS A 295 17.38 -19.84 -24.21
C LYS A 295 18.90 -19.68 -24.08
N LYS A 296 19.38 -19.10 -22.98
CA LYS A 296 20.80 -18.87 -22.67
C LYS A 296 21.40 -19.99 -21.79
N LEU A 297 20.60 -20.96 -21.35
CA LEU A 297 21.09 -22.14 -20.61
C LEU A 297 21.65 -23.18 -21.58
N ASP A 298 22.71 -23.87 -21.15
CA ASP A 298 23.28 -24.98 -21.89
C ASP A 298 22.30 -26.16 -21.89
N SER A 299 22.29 -26.95 -22.97
CA SER A 299 21.36 -28.10 -23.10
C SER A 299 21.54 -29.18 -22.02
N SER A 300 22.71 -29.22 -21.36
CA SER A 300 23.01 -30.11 -20.24
C SER A 300 22.56 -29.56 -18.87
N SER A 301 22.15 -28.29 -18.80
CA SER A 301 21.72 -27.65 -17.55
C SER A 301 20.32 -28.11 -17.16
N VAL A 302 20.09 -28.28 -15.85
CA VAL A 302 18.73 -28.49 -15.34
C VAL A 302 17.92 -27.22 -15.57
N ARG A 303 16.80 -27.34 -16.29
CA ARG A 303 15.90 -26.22 -16.53
C ARG A 303 15.21 -25.80 -15.23
N PRO A 304 15.26 -24.52 -14.83
CA PRO A 304 14.50 -24.02 -13.70
C PRO A 304 13.00 -24.02 -14.00
N LYS A 305 12.17 -23.99 -12.95
CA LYS A 305 10.72 -23.74 -13.05
C LYS A 305 10.36 -22.32 -12.65
N LEU A 306 9.31 -21.77 -13.26
CA LEU A 306 8.70 -20.49 -12.88
C LEU A 306 7.28 -20.71 -12.37
N GLN A 307 7.03 -20.34 -11.11
CA GLN A 307 5.73 -20.46 -10.47
C GLN A 307 5.09 -19.08 -10.31
N PHE A 308 3.97 -18.85 -11.00
CA PHE A 308 3.12 -17.68 -10.76
C PHE A 308 2.06 -18.01 -9.73
N VAL A 309 2.07 -17.30 -8.61
CA VAL A 309 1.09 -17.43 -7.52
C VAL A 309 0.36 -16.11 -7.35
N GLY A 310 -0.96 -16.13 -7.53
CA GLY A 310 -1.73 -14.89 -7.54
C GLY A 310 -3.23 -15.09 -7.39
N SER A 311 -3.93 -14.00 -7.05
CA SER A 311 -5.38 -13.97 -7.01
C SER A 311 -5.97 -13.30 -8.25
N CYS A 312 -7.15 -13.76 -8.67
CA CYS A 312 -8.01 -13.09 -9.65
C CYS A 312 -9.25 -12.56 -8.94
N ARG A 313 -9.50 -11.24 -8.99
CA ARG A 313 -10.62 -10.61 -8.28
C ARG A 313 -11.87 -10.47 -9.14
N ASN A 314 -11.67 -10.43 -10.45
CA ASN A 314 -12.72 -10.20 -11.44
C ASN A 314 -12.36 -10.88 -12.77
N LYS A 315 -13.28 -10.79 -13.73
CA LYS A 315 -13.12 -11.37 -15.07
C LYS A 315 -11.87 -10.87 -15.80
N SER A 316 -11.49 -9.60 -15.65
CA SER A 316 -10.29 -9.06 -16.30
C SER A 316 -9.00 -9.68 -15.76
N ASP A 317 -8.94 -9.96 -14.46
CA ASP A 317 -7.80 -10.66 -13.85
C ASP A 317 -7.72 -12.12 -14.36
N GLU A 318 -8.86 -12.80 -14.55
CA GLU A 318 -8.92 -14.15 -15.13
C GLU A 318 -8.47 -14.19 -16.60
N GLU A 319 -8.94 -13.24 -17.42
CA GLU A 319 -8.53 -13.10 -18.82
C GLU A 319 -7.03 -12.85 -18.94
N ARG A 320 -6.45 -12.09 -18.02
CA ARG A 320 -4.99 -11.85 -17.96
C ARG A 320 -4.21 -13.09 -17.61
N LEU A 321 -4.68 -13.87 -16.63
CA LEU A 321 -4.08 -15.17 -16.32
C LEU A 321 -4.12 -16.10 -17.54
N GLN A 322 -5.25 -16.15 -18.25
CA GLN A 322 -5.36 -16.97 -19.45
C GLN A 322 -4.41 -16.50 -20.57
N SER A 323 -4.26 -15.18 -20.75
CA SER A 323 -3.31 -14.61 -21.70
C SER A 323 -1.85 -15.00 -21.36
N LEU A 324 -1.48 -15.02 -20.08
CA LEU A 324 -0.14 -15.47 -19.66
C LEU A 324 0.09 -16.96 -19.96
N LYS A 325 -0.91 -17.82 -19.73
CA LYS A 325 -0.83 -19.24 -20.09
C LYS A 325 -0.62 -19.43 -21.59
N ASN A 326 -1.40 -18.74 -22.41
CA ASN A 326 -1.25 -18.79 -23.87
C ASN A 326 0.13 -18.28 -24.31
N LYS A 327 0.65 -17.24 -23.66
CA LYS A 327 1.98 -16.71 -23.95
C LYS A 327 3.10 -17.67 -23.57
N ALA A 328 2.95 -18.46 -22.51
CA ALA A 328 3.92 -19.49 -22.13
C ALA A 328 4.06 -20.56 -23.22
N ILE A 329 2.94 -20.96 -23.83
CA ILE A 329 2.91 -21.89 -24.98
C ILE A 329 3.60 -21.26 -26.20
N GLU A 330 3.26 -20.00 -26.53
CA GLU A 330 3.88 -19.26 -27.64
C GLU A 330 5.42 -19.17 -27.48
N LEU A 331 5.89 -18.96 -26.24
CA LEU A 331 7.29 -18.88 -25.90
C LEU A 331 7.98 -20.24 -25.73
N LYS A 332 7.24 -21.36 -25.83
CA LYS A 332 7.70 -22.75 -25.67
C LYS A 332 8.37 -23.00 -24.30
N VAL A 333 7.73 -22.51 -23.24
CA VAL A 333 8.15 -22.67 -21.84
C VAL A 333 7.02 -23.17 -20.95
N ASP A 334 5.90 -23.60 -21.52
CA ASP A 334 4.72 -24.04 -20.78
C ASP A 334 4.96 -25.28 -19.90
N GLU A 335 5.92 -26.14 -20.25
CA GLU A 335 6.34 -27.26 -19.41
C GLU A 335 7.16 -26.82 -18.17
N ASP A 336 7.76 -25.64 -18.20
CA ASP A 336 8.57 -25.08 -17.13
C ASP A 336 7.82 -24.04 -16.28
N VAL A 337 6.58 -23.69 -16.64
CA VAL A 337 5.80 -22.63 -15.99
C VAL A 337 4.53 -23.18 -15.34
N GLU A 338 4.36 -22.89 -14.05
CA GLU A 338 3.21 -23.32 -13.26
C GLU A 338 2.40 -22.10 -12.79
N PHE A 339 1.07 -22.22 -12.82
CA PHE A 339 0.16 -21.16 -12.40
C PHE A 339 -0.73 -21.62 -11.26
N TYR A 340 -0.61 -20.96 -10.11
CA TYR A 340 -1.38 -21.20 -8.91
C TYR A 340 -2.31 -20.02 -8.64
N LYS A 341 -3.61 -20.27 -8.74
CA LYS A 341 -4.65 -19.25 -8.53
C LYS A 341 -5.30 -19.41 -7.16
N ASN A 342 -5.40 -18.31 -6.40
CA ASN A 342 -6.13 -18.24 -5.13
C ASN A 342 -5.70 -19.30 -4.09
N LEU A 343 -4.39 -19.50 -3.91
CA LEU A 343 -3.89 -20.41 -2.88
C LEU A 343 -4.18 -19.91 -1.46
N MET A 344 -4.37 -20.86 -0.55
CA MET A 344 -4.36 -20.57 0.87
C MET A 344 -2.95 -20.19 1.32
N TYR A 345 -2.84 -19.32 2.33
CA TYR A 345 -1.54 -18.84 2.83
C TYR A 345 -0.58 -19.99 3.22
N ARG A 346 -1.11 -21.05 3.85
CA ARG A 346 -0.32 -22.25 4.21
C ARG A 346 0.38 -22.88 3.00
N ASP A 347 -0.33 -22.99 1.87
CA ASP A 347 0.22 -23.61 0.67
C ASP A 347 1.22 -22.67 -0.03
N LEU A 348 0.97 -21.35 0.02
CA LEU A 348 1.93 -20.33 -0.42
C LEU A 348 3.25 -20.38 0.37
N VAL A 349 3.20 -20.53 1.69
CA VAL A 349 4.40 -20.71 2.55
C VAL A 349 5.22 -21.91 2.08
N GLY A 350 4.57 -23.02 1.73
CA GLY A 350 5.24 -24.21 1.19
C GLY A 350 5.96 -23.92 -0.14
N LEU A 351 5.32 -23.22 -1.06
CA LEU A 351 5.93 -22.84 -2.35
C LEU A 351 7.11 -21.87 -2.16
N LEU A 352 6.96 -20.86 -1.31
CA LEU A 352 8.04 -19.93 -0.95
C LEU A 352 9.25 -20.67 -0.33
N GLY A 353 8.99 -21.65 0.54
CA GLY A 353 10.02 -22.53 1.10
C GLY A 353 10.67 -23.47 0.10
N GLY A 354 10.08 -23.69 -1.08
CA GLY A 354 10.68 -24.43 -2.19
C GLY A 354 11.47 -23.56 -3.18
N ALA A 355 11.23 -22.25 -3.21
CA ALA A 355 11.79 -21.35 -4.21
C ALA A 355 13.22 -20.90 -3.87
N VAL A 356 14.13 -20.96 -4.85
CA VAL A 356 15.49 -20.42 -4.73
C VAL A 356 15.55 -18.93 -5.01
N ALA A 357 14.60 -18.41 -5.79
CA ALA A 357 14.50 -17.00 -6.15
C ALA A 357 13.04 -16.57 -6.17
N GLY A 358 12.79 -15.30 -5.84
CA GLY A 358 11.50 -14.66 -6.01
C GLY A 358 11.60 -13.49 -6.98
N ILE A 359 10.72 -13.40 -7.97
CA ILE A 359 10.74 -12.34 -8.99
C ILE A 359 9.59 -11.34 -8.78
N HIS A 360 9.87 -10.06 -8.95
CA HIS A 360 8.90 -8.98 -8.80
C HIS A 360 9.16 -7.82 -9.77
N SER A 361 8.26 -7.60 -10.72
CA SER A 361 8.50 -6.67 -11.85
C SER A 361 7.68 -5.39 -11.86
N MET A 362 6.90 -5.09 -10.81
CA MET A 362 6.14 -3.84 -10.77
C MET A 362 7.08 -2.63 -10.68
N THR A 363 7.00 -1.77 -11.70
CA THR A 363 7.67 -0.46 -11.72
C THR A 363 7.02 0.48 -10.71
N ASP A 364 7.86 1.17 -9.94
CA ASP A 364 7.47 2.13 -8.91
C ASP A 364 6.57 1.51 -7.85
N GLU A 365 6.87 0.25 -7.50
CA GLU A 365 6.26 -0.42 -6.35
C GLU A 365 6.56 0.38 -5.09
N HIS A 366 5.49 0.79 -4.41
CA HIS A 366 5.57 1.73 -3.30
C HIS A 366 6.40 1.19 -2.14
N PHE A 367 6.29 -0.12 -1.87
CA PHE A 367 7.12 -0.83 -0.90
C PHE A 367 7.58 -2.18 -1.46
N GLY A 368 6.68 -3.16 -1.59
CA GLY A 368 7.01 -4.50 -2.12
C GLY A 368 7.03 -5.60 -1.05
N ILE A 369 5.88 -5.86 -0.40
CA ILE A 369 5.76 -6.89 0.64
C ILE A 369 6.21 -8.26 0.16
N SER A 370 5.86 -8.67 -1.07
CA SER A 370 6.29 -9.97 -1.59
C SER A 370 7.80 -10.10 -1.76
N VAL A 371 8.51 -8.98 -2.01
CA VAL A 371 9.98 -8.98 -2.03
C VAL A 371 10.54 -9.31 -0.64
N VAL A 372 9.94 -8.76 0.42
CA VAL A 372 10.28 -9.10 1.81
C VAL A 372 9.93 -10.56 2.14
N GLU A 373 8.80 -11.07 1.65
CA GLU A 373 8.41 -12.47 1.82
C GLU A 373 9.42 -13.42 1.18
N TYR A 374 9.96 -13.08 0.00
CA TYR A 374 11.02 -13.86 -0.65
C TYR A 374 12.27 -13.92 0.25
N MET A 375 12.73 -12.76 0.70
CA MET A 375 13.89 -12.65 1.59
C MET A 375 13.69 -13.46 2.88
N ALA A 376 12.51 -13.34 3.51
CA ALA A 376 12.16 -14.08 4.71
C ALA A 376 12.18 -15.60 4.48
N ALA A 377 11.62 -16.06 3.36
CA ALA A 377 11.62 -17.48 2.97
C ALA A 377 13.01 -18.00 2.53
N GLY A 378 14.02 -17.13 2.44
CA GLY A 378 15.35 -17.48 1.93
C GLY A 378 15.42 -17.64 0.42
N ALA A 379 14.41 -17.14 -0.32
CA ALA A 379 14.46 -17.02 -1.75
C ALA A 379 15.14 -15.70 -2.12
N ILE A 380 16.09 -15.72 -3.06
CA ILE A 380 16.80 -14.51 -3.48
C ILE A 380 15.85 -13.62 -4.28
N PRO A 381 15.60 -12.37 -3.85
CA PRO A 381 14.73 -11.46 -4.59
C PRO A 381 15.41 -10.96 -5.86
N ILE A 382 14.67 -10.99 -6.97
CA ILE A 382 14.95 -10.33 -8.23
C ILE A 382 13.82 -9.32 -8.44
N ALA A 383 14.07 -8.05 -8.13
CA ALA A 383 13.03 -7.03 -8.07
C ALA A 383 13.27 -5.89 -9.06
N HIS A 384 12.22 -5.10 -9.31
CA HIS A 384 12.32 -3.93 -10.16
C HIS A 384 13.29 -2.88 -9.59
N ASN A 385 14.16 -2.32 -10.42
CA ASN A 385 15.13 -1.28 -10.06
C ASN A 385 14.49 0.12 -9.89
N SER A 386 13.40 0.22 -9.14
CA SER A 386 12.81 1.51 -8.74
C SER A 386 12.05 1.43 -7.41
N ALA A 387 11.75 2.60 -6.85
CA ALA A 387 10.96 2.81 -5.63
C ALA A 387 11.33 1.87 -4.45
N GLY A 388 10.34 1.38 -3.71
CA GLY A 388 10.53 0.61 -2.48
C GLY A 388 11.51 -0.56 -2.60
N PRO A 389 11.40 -1.43 -3.62
CA PRO A 389 12.35 -2.51 -3.81
C PRO A 389 13.81 -2.05 -3.91
N LYS A 390 14.07 -0.97 -4.67
CA LYS A 390 15.41 -0.41 -4.82
C LYS A 390 15.89 0.38 -3.60
N MET A 391 15.02 1.20 -3.04
CA MET A 391 15.42 2.21 -2.05
C MET A 391 15.46 1.69 -0.63
N ASP A 392 14.71 0.62 -0.33
CA ASP A 392 14.52 0.12 1.02
C ASP A 392 14.82 -1.38 1.15
N ILE A 393 14.42 -2.21 0.18
CA ILE A 393 14.39 -3.66 0.37
C ILE A 393 15.66 -4.35 -0.13
N VAL A 394 16.02 -4.23 -1.41
CA VAL A 394 17.18 -4.92 -2.01
C VAL A 394 18.41 -4.02 -1.93
N LEU A 395 18.96 -3.87 -0.71
CA LEU A 395 20.25 -3.23 -0.47
C LEU A 395 21.17 -4.20 0.26
N GLU A 396 22.47 -3.93 0.23
CA GLU A 396 23.47 -4.71 0.94
C GLU A 396 23.18 -4.80 2.45
N GLU A 397 23.50 -5.94 3.03
CA GLU A 397 23.40 -6.24 4.46
C GLU A 397 24.72 -6.90 4.90
N ASP A 398 25.44 -6.31 5.85
CA ASP A 398 26.77 -6.76 6.28
C ASP A 398 27.77 -6.93 5.12
N GLU A 399 27.82 -5.96 4.19
CA GLU A 399 28.64 -6.01 2.96
C GLU A 399 28.30 -7.19 2.03
N GLN A 400 27.16 -7.85 2.23
CA GLN A 400 26.65 -8.91 1.36
C GLN A 400 25.49 -8.39 0.53
N GLN A 401 25.55 -8.68 -0.77
CA GLN A 401 24.40 -8.49 -1.66
C GLN A 401 23.23 -9.36 -1.19
N THR A 402 22.01 -8.81 -1.22
CA THR A 402 20.79 -9.51 -0.76
C THR A 402 19.84 -9.90 -1.89
N GLY A 403 20.21 -9.64 -3.14
CA GLY A 403 19.39 -9.92 -4.33
C GLY A 403 19.74 -9.03 -5.51
N PHE A 404 18.89 -9.04 -6.54
CA PHE A 404 19.14 -8.38 -7.82
C PHE A 404 18.07 -7.34 -8.14
N LEU A 405 18.49 -6.27 -8.81
CA LEU A 405 17.60 -5.23 -9.32
C LEU A 405 17.66 -5.21 -10.85
N ALA A 406 16.49 -5.19 -11.50
CA ALA A 406 16.38 -5.22 -12.96
C ALA A 406 15.26 -4.29 -13.47
N THR A 407 15.41 -3.80 -14.70
CA THR A 407 14.45 -2.88 -15.36
C THR A 407 13.78 -3.48 -16.58
N ASN A 408 14.47 -4.37 -17.29
CA ASN A 408 14.07 -4.88 -18.60
C ASN A 408 14.30 -6.39 -18.74
N VAL A 409 13.76 -6.99 -19.81
CA VAL A 409 13.81 -8.43 -20.07
C VAL A 409 15.21 -9.01 -19.93
N ASN A 410 16.23 -8.33 -20.47
CA ASN A 410 17.61 -8.83 -20.45
C ASN A 410 18.19 -8.82 -19.05
N GLU A 411 18.03 -7.72 -18.30
CA GLU A 411 18.51 -7.64 -16.92
C GLU A 411 17.85 -8.67 -15.99
N TYR A 412 16.54 -8.90 -16.15
CA TYR A 412 15.85 -9.96 -15.41
C TYR A 412 16.37 -11.35 -15.83
N ALA A 413 16.56 -11.59 -17.12
CA ALA A 413 17.09 -12.86 -17.61
C ALA A 413 18.51 -13.14 -17.08
N ASP A 414 19.36 -12.11 -17.05
CA ASP A 414 20.73 -12.22 -16.53
C ASP A 414 20.74 -12.45 -15.02
N ALA A 415 19.85 -11.79 -14.26
CA ALA A 415 19.69 -12.05 -12.83
C ALA A 415 19.18 -13.48 -12.55
N ILE A 416 18.22 -13.97 -13.34
CA ILE A 416 17.74 -15.37 -13.27
C ILE A 416 18.90 -16.34 -13.49
N LEU A 417 19.70 -16.14 -14.54
CA LEU A 417 20.85 -16.98 -14.85
C LEU A 417 21.90 -16.94 -13.74
N GLN A 418 22.17 -15.77 -13.16
CA GLN A 418 23.09 -15.63 -12.04
C GLN A 418 22.64 -16.48 -10.86
N VAL A 419 21.38 -16.40 -10.44
CA VAL A 419 20.87 -17.21 -9.32
C VAL A 419 20.88 -18.71 -9.62
N VAL A 420 20.52 -19.10 -10.85
CA VAL A 420 20.48 -20.51 -11.26
C VAL A 420 21.88 -21.13 -11.33
N ARG A 421 22.89 -20.37 -11.77
CA ARG A 421 24.28 -20.82 -11.88
C ARG A 421 25.07 -20.66 -10.57
N MET A 422 24.55 -19.90 -9.62
CA MET A 422 25.22 -19.61 -8.36
C MET A 422 25.48 -20.89 -7.56
N PRO A 423 26.72 -21.13 -7.10
CA PRO A 423 27.03 -22.21 -6.18
C PRO A 423 26.13 -22.14 -4.94
N GLU A 424 25.67 -23.30 -4.45
CA GLU A 424 24.75 -23.36 -3.32
C GLU A 424 25.27 -22.60 -2.08
N THR A 425 26.58 -22.69 -1.80
CA THR A 425 27.23 -21.99 -0.70
C THR A 425 27.12 -20.47 -0.80
N GLU A 426 27.26 -19.91 -2.01
CA GLU A 426 27.12 -18.46 -2.25
C GLU A 426 25.65 -18.04 -2.19
N ARG A 427 24.78 -18.88 -2.75
CA ARG A 427 23.33 -18.68 -2.71
C ARG A 427 22.79 -18.63 -1.29
N LEU A 428 23.27 -19.53 -0.42
CA LEU A 428 22.91 -19.56 1.00
C LEU A 428 23.42 -18.34 1.75
N LYS A 429 24.63 -17.85 1.45
CA LYS A 429 25.14 -16.59 2.04
C LYS A 429 24.26 -15.41 1.66
N MET A 430 23.92 -15.25 0.38
CA MET A 430 23.03 -14.20 -0.11
C MET A 430 21.63 -14.31 0.52
N ALA A 431 21.06 -15.51 0.57
CA ALA A 431 19.76 -15.75 1.19
C ALA A 431 19.75 -15.44 2.70
N ALA A 432 20.83 -15.78 3.42
CA ALA A 432 20.96 -15.47 4.84
C ALA A 432 21.05 -13.95 5.09
N ALA A 433 21.83 -13.23 4.28
CA ALA A 433 21.91 -11.77 4.33
C ALA A 433 20.55 -11.11 4.02
N ALA A 434 19.88 -11.59 2.97
CA ALA A 434 18.54 -11.15 2.62
C ALA A 434 17.53 -11.38 3.76
N ARG A 435 17.56 -12.55 4.40
CA ARG A 435 16.69 -12.88 5.54
C ARG A 435 16.93 -11.96 6.74
N ARG A 436 18.19 -11.69 7.11
CA ARG A 436 18.51 -10.74 8.19
C ARG A 436 17.95 -9.35 7.88
N ARG A 437 18.15 -8.89 6.64
CA ARG A 437 17.60 -7.62 6.18
C ARG A 437 16.07 -7.55 6.30
N ALA A 438 15.37 -8.63 6.00
CA ALA A 438 13.91 -8.70 6.11
C ALA A 438 13.39 -8.45 7.54
N GLU A 439 14.20 -8.67 8.58
CA GLU A 439 13.83 -8.41 9.98
C GLU A 439 13.53 -6.93 10.24
N ARG A 440 14.11 -6.01 9.45
CA ARG A 440 13.83 -4.56 9.50
C ARG A 440 12.39 -4.21 9.15
N PHE A 441 11.66 -5.14 8.53
CA PHE A 441 10.27 -4.97 8.13
C PHE A 441 9.33 -5.89 8.93
N SER A 442 9.84 -6.54 9.98
CA SER A 442 9.05 -7.43 10.83
C SER A 442 7.93 -6.67 11.55
N GLU A 443 6.89 -7.40 11.93
CA GLU A 443 5.81 -6.83 12.76
C GLU A 443 6.33 -6.26 14.08
N LYS A 444 7.31 -6.91 14.70
CA LYS A 444 8.00 -6.39 15.90
C LYS A 444 8.62 -5.02 15.63
N LYS A 445 9.35 -4.89 14.52
CA LYS A 445 10.00 -3.62 14.16
C LYS A 445 8.98 -2.52 13.86
N PHE A 446 7.87 -2.86 13.19
CA PHE A 446 6.75 -1.94 13.02
C PHE A 446 6.22 -1.43 14.36
N TYR A 447 5.97 -2.31 15.35
CA TYR A 447 5.47 -1.87 16.65
C TYR A 447 6.44 -0.93 17.37
N GLU A 448 7.74 -1.23 17.37
CA GLU A 448 8.77 -0.37 17.97
C GLU A 448 8.77 1.02 17.33
N ASP A 449 8.87 1.08 16.00
CA ASP A 449 8.97 2.34 15.27
C ASP A 449 7.66 3.13 15.32
N PHE A 450 6.51 2.46 15.25
CA PHE A 450 5.20 3.09 15.38
C PHE A 450 5.02 3.71 16.77
N LYS A 451 5.30 2.96 17.85
CA LYS A 451 5.21 3.45 19.23
C LYS A 451 6.13 4.65 19.47
N ALA A 452 7.37 4.56 19.01
CA ALA A 452 8.32 5.66 19.08
C ALA A 452 7.81 6.93 18.35
N ALA A 453 7.15 6.77 17.20
CA ALA A 453 6.59 7.89 16.46
C ALA A 453 5.39 8.55 17.17
N ILE A 454 4.49 7.76 17.78
CA ILE A 454 3.25 8.29 18.40
C ILE A 454 3.45 8.82 19.82
N GLN A 455 4.44 8.33 20.56
CA GLN A 455 4.66 8.69 21.98
C GLN A 455 4.70 10.21 22.24
N PRO A 456 5.45 11.02 21.45
CA PRO A 456 5.45 12.48 21.62
C PRO A 456 4.07 13.12 21.41
N ILE A 457 3.26 12.55 20.51
CA ILE A 457 1.91 13.05 20.19
C ILE A 457 0.92 12.69 21.29
N LEU A 458 0.98 11.48 21.82
CA LEU A 458 0.08 11.04 22.90
C LEU A 458 0.43 11.73 24.24
N GLY A 459 1.71 11.93 24.53
CA GLY A 459 2.18 12.56 25.77
C GLY A 459 1.88 14.06 25.87
N SER A 460 1.97 14.79 24.75
CA SER A 460 1.80 16.26 24.71
C SER A 460 0.40 16.76 25.07
N SER A 461 -0.62 15.90 25.03
CA SER A 461 -2.02 16.28 25.34
C SER A 461 -2.43 16.05 26.81
N SER A 462 -1.46 15.74 27.67
CA SER A 462 -1.66 15.58 29.12
C SER A 462 -1.43 16.87 29.92
N ARG A 463 -1.16 17.99 29.25
CA ARG A 463 -1.00 19.32 29.84
C ARG A 463 -2.11 20.27 29.44
#